data_AF-A0A078HVB2-F1
#
_entry.id   AF-A0A078HVB2-F1
#
_cell.length_a   1.000
_cell.length_b   1.000
_cell.length_c   1.000
_cell.angle_alpha   90.00
_cell.angle_beta   90.00
_cell.angle_gamma   90.00
#
_symmetry.space_group_name_H-M   'P 1'
#
loop_
_entity.id
_entity.type
_entity.pdbx_description
1 polymer ?
#
loop_
_entity_poly.entity_id
_entity_poly.type
_entity_poly.pdbx_seq_one_letter_code
_entity_poly.pdbx_strand_id
1 'polypeptide(L)'
;MPPLCSSFDSNMEDRECSTWELSIGNASSVWESYICEVTKSDVCTTVGRVTPEIYKQLVVAVNESYALEHYTPPLLAFGIATFSGNWFDNGRSNDETKRYAEVV
;
A
#
# COMPACT_ATOMS: atom_id res chain seq x y z
N MET A 1 6.48 -15.74 -2.20
CA MET A 1 6.25 -14.46 -2.86
C MET A 1 7.14 -13.43 -2.19
N PRO A 2 7.99 -12.69 -2.92
CA PRO A 2 8.89 -11.72 -2.31
C PRO A 2 8.11 -10.49 -1.83
N PRO A 3 8.50 -9.86 -0.71
CA PRO A 3 7.85 -8.65 -0.24
C PRO A 3 8.28 -7.42 -1.06
N LEU A 4 7.47 -6.36 -0.96
CA LEU A 4 7.82 -5.06 -1.47
C LEU A 4 8.92 -4.43 -0.63
N CYS A 5 9.81 -3.69 -1.28
CA CYS A 5 10.67 -2.77 -0.57
C CYS A 5 9.86 -1.57 -0.09
N SER A 6 9.95 -1.29 1.20
CA SER A 6 9.50 -0.02 1.78
C SER A 6 10.68 0.95 1.81
N SER A 7 10.47 2.18 1.34
CA SER A 7 11.46 3.26 1.42
C SER A 7 11.77 3.65 2.88
N PHE A 8 10.85 3.36 3.81
CA PHE A 8 10.98 3.68 5.23
C PHE A 8 11.01 2.43 6.11
N ASP A 9 11.78 2.47 7.18
CA ASP A 9 11.77 1.47 8.24
C ASP A 9 10.61 1.70 9.24
N SER A 10 10.52 0.87 10.28
CA SER A 10 9.49 1.01 11.32
C SER A 10 9.60 2.29 12.15
N ASN A 11 10.75 2.96 12.12
CA ASN A 11 11.01 4.23 12.78
C ASN A 11 10.81 5.43 11.83
N MET A 12 10.32 5.19 10.61
CA MET A 12 10.14 6.18 9.54
C MET A 12 11.47 6.78 9.03
N GLU A 13 12.58 6.06 9.16
CA GLU A 13 13.87 6.45 8.59
C GLU A 13 14.07 5.82 7.21
N ASP A 14 14.79 6.54 6.33
CA ASP A 14 15.15 6.03 5.01
C ASP A 14 15.95 4.73 5.13
N ARG A 15 15.53 3.69 4.41
CA ARG A 15 16.22 2.39 4.38
C ARG A 15 16.57 1.97 2.97
N GLU A 16 17.72 1.32 2.85
CA GLU A 16 18.12 0.62 1.63
C GLU A 16 17.36 -0.71 1.50
N CYS A 17 16.85 -0.98 0.29
CA CYS A 17 16.19 -2.24 -0.03
C CYS A 17 17.19 -3.40 -0.03
N SER A 18 16.78 -4.55 0.48
CA SER A 18 17.57 -5.79 0.29
C SER A 18 17.40 -6.35 -1.12
N THR A 19 18.38 -7.12 -1.59
CA THR A 19 18.39 -7.69 -2.96
C THR A 19 17.24 -8.67 -3.27
N TRP A 20 16.52 -9.12 -2.25
CA TRP A 20 15.39 -10.05 -2.36
C TRP A 20 14.02 -9.34 -2.27
N GLU A 21 14.03 -8.04 -1.99
CA GLU A 21 12.83 -7.19 -1.97
C GLU A 21 12.57 -6.62 -3.37
N LEU A 22 11.29 -6.40 -3.67
CA LEU A 22 10.87 -5.92 -4.98
C LEU A 22 10.55 -4.44 -4.94
N SER A 23 10.99 -3.70 -5.96
CA SER A 23 10.44 -2.37 -6.21
C SER A 23 8.96 -2.48 -6.55
N ILE A 24 8.20 -1.47 -6.13
CA ILE A 24 6.74 -1.47 -6.29
C ILE A 24 6.30 -1.56 -7.77
N GLY A 25 7.07 -0.98 -8.69
CA GLY A 25 6.77 -1.01 -10.11
C GLY A 25 6.95 -2.38 -10.78
N ASN A 26 7.79 -3.25 -10.21
CA ASN A 26 8.04 -4.60 -10.75
C ASN A 26 7.22 -5.69 -10.04
N ALA A 27 6.54 -5.33 -8.94
CA ALA A 27 5.92 -6.30 -8.06
C ALA A 27 4.80 -7.10 -8.75
N SER A 28 3.93 -6.44 -9.51
CA SER A 28 2.80 -7.09 -10.20
C SER A 28 3.29 -8.19 -11.15
N SER A 29 4.27 -7.89 -12.00
CA SER A 29 4.85 -8.85 -12.95
C SER A 29 5.54 -10.04 -12.26
N VAL A 30 6.26 -9.81 -11.16
CA VAL A 30 6.91 -10.91 -10.42
C VAL A 30 5.88 -11.78 -9.70
N TRP A 31 4.88 -11.17 -9.08
CA TRP A 31 3.84 -11.87 -8.33
C TRP A 31 2.89 -12.69 -9.22
N GLU A 32 2.79 -12.40 -10.51
CA GLU A 32 2.01 -13.20 -11.46
C GLU A 32 2.48 -14.67 -11.47
N SER A 33 3.79 -14.91 -11.32
CA SER A 33 4.36 -16.26 -11.22
C SER A 33 4.03 -17.00 -9.91
N TYR A 34 3.38 -16.32 -8.96
CA TYR A 34 2.93 -16.88 -7.69
C TYR A 34 1.44 -17.17 -7.64
N ILE A 35 0.71 -16.99 -8.74
CA ILE A 35 -0.69 -17.39 -8.83
C ILE A 35 -0.80 -18.91 -8.82
N CYS A 36 -1.67 -19.45 -7.98
CA CYS A 36 -1.97 -20.88 -7.91
C CYS A 36 -3.18 -21.26 -8.75
N GLU A 37 -3.26 -22.54 -9.12
CA GLU A 37 -4.53 -23.14 -9.48
C GLU A 37 -5.39 -23.33 -8.22
N VAL A 38 -6.66 -22.94 -8.33
CA VAL A 38 -7.63 -23.05 -7.23
C VAL A 38 -8.45 -24.33 -7.35
N THR A 39 -8.78 -24.91 -6.20
CA THR A 39 -9.75 -26.01 -6.11
C THR A 39 -11.18 -25.49 -6.15
N LYS A 40 -12.18 -26.38 -6.14
CA LYS A 40 -13.61 -26.00 -6.04
C LYS A 40 -13.96 -25.21 -4.77
N SER A 41 -13.07 -25.18 -3.79
CA SER A 41 -13.23 -24.45 -2.54
C SER A 41 -12.47 -23.11 -2.53
N ASP A 42 -11.97 -22.64 -3.67
CA ASP A 42 -11.17 -21.41 -3.82
C ASP A 42 -9.87 -21.40 -2.99
N VAL A 43 -9.35 -22.58 -2.64
CA VAL A 43 -8.07 -22.74 -1.95
C VAL A 43 -7.00 -23.16 -2.93
N CYS A 44 -5.81 -22.57 -2.80
CA CYS A 44 -4.62 -22.96 -3.56
C CYS A 44 -4.25 -24.43 -3.31
N THR A 45 -3.93 -25.15 -4.39
CA THR A 45 -3.40 -26.52 -4.32
C THR A 45 -1.98 -26.59 -3.76
N THR A 46 -1.23 -25.48 -3.83
CA THR A 46 0.17 -25.39 -3.43
C THR A 46 0.35 -24.36 -2.31
N VAL A 47 1.18 -24.71 -1.33
CA VAL A 47 1.53 -23.81 -0.21
C VAL A 47 2.47 -22.71 -0.70
N GLY A 48 2.27 -21.47 -0.21
CA GLY A 48 3.14 -20.33 -0.52
C GLY A 48 2.79 -19.58 -1.82
N ARG A 49 1.61 -19.88 -2.40
CA ARG A 49 1.05 -19.20 -3.58
C ARG A 49 -0.25 -18.49 -3.24
N VAL A 50 -0.68 -17.58 -4.12
CA VAL A 50 -1.88 -16.74 -3.93
C VAL A 50 -2.97 -17.13 -4.94
N THR A 51 -4.23 -17.01 -4.52
CA THR A 51 -5.35 -17.24 -5.43
C THR A 51 -5.45 -16.10 -6.44
N PRO A 52 -6.03 -16.35 -7.62
CA PRO A 52 -6.22 -15.29 -8.64
C PRO A 52 -6.99 -14.08 -8.10
N GLU A 53 -7.93 -14.29 -7.17
CA GLU A 53 -8.72 -13.20 -6.61
C GLU A 53 -7.92 -12.32 -5.65
N ILE A 54 -7.14 -12.94 -4.76
CA ILE A 54 -6.23 -12.20 -3.87
C ILE A 54 -5.15 -11.48 -4.67
N TYR A 55 -4.63 -12.10 -5.73
CA TYR A 55 -3.68 -11.45 -6.63
C TYR A 55 -4.22 -10.14 -7.22
N LYS A 56 -5.47 -10.12 -7.69
CA LYS A 56 -6.08 -8.87 -8.22
C LYS A 56 -6.12 -7.76 -7.18
N GLN A 57 -6.52 -8.09 -5.95
CA GLN A 57 -6.58 -7.11 -4.86
C GLN A 57 -5.18 -6.56 -4.52
N LEU A 58 -4.16 -7.42 -4.52
CA LEU A 58 -2.77 -7.01 -4.32
C LEU A 58 -2.28 -6.07 -5.43
N VAL A 59 -2.60 -6.36 -6.69
CA VAL A 59 -2.22 -5.49 -7.83
C VAL A 59 -2.90 -4.14 -7.74
N VAL A 60 -4.16 -4.07 -7.31
CA VAL A 60 -4.84 -2.79 -7.08
C VAL A 60 -4.10 -1.99 -6.00
N ALA A 61 -3.82 -2.60 -4.85
CA ALA A 61 -3.12 -1.91 -3.75
C ALA A 61 -1.72 -1.41 -4.17
N VAL A 62 -0.97 -2.21 -4.92
CA VAL A 62 0.35 -1.84 -5.44
C VAL A 62 0.27 -0.71 -6.46
N ASN A 63 -0.72 -0.73 -7.36
CA ASN A 63 -0.89 0.34 -8.35
C ASN A 63 -1.27 1.67 -7.69
N GLU A 64 -2.16 1.66 -6.69
CA GLU A 64 -2.53 2.86 -5.92
C GLU A 64 -1.31 3.40 -5.14
N SER A 65 -0.56 2.50 -4.51
CA SER A 65 0.65 2.86 -3.79
C SER A 65 1.74 3.41 -4.72
N TYR A 66 1.90 2.84 -5.92
CA TYR A 66 2.80 3.35 -6.96
C TYR A 66 2.38 4.75 -7.43
N ALA A 67 1.08 4.94 -7.65
CA ALA A 67 0.53 6.23 -8.03
C ALA A 67 0.78 7.26 -6.93
N LEU A 68 0.65 6.88 -5.65
CA LEU A 68 1.03 7.75 -4.55
C LEU A 68 2.53 8.02 -4.61
N GLU A 69 3.43 7.04 -4.61
CA GLU A 69 4.88 7.29 -4.63
C GLU A 69 5.33 8.24 -5.77
N HIS A 70 4.75 8.10 -6.97
CA HIS A 70 5.17 8.88 -8.15
C HIS A 70 4.39 10.19 -8.36
N TYR A 71 3.11 10.24 -7.99
CA TYR A 71 2.24 11.39 -8.21
C TYR A 71 1.88 12.13 -6.91
N THR A 72 2.28 11.64 -5.75
CA THR A 72 1.99 12.30 -4.48
C THR A 72 2.73 13.64 -4.30
N PRO A 73 3.96 13.88 -4.78
CA PRO A 73 4.53 15.23 -4.73
C PRO A 73 3.65 16.30 -5.44
N PRO A 74 3.09 16.06 -6.66
CA PRO A 74 2.11 16.98 -7.23
C PRO A 74 0.73 16.95 -6.54
N LEU A 75 0.24 15.81 -6.04
CA LEU A 75 -1.07 15.75 -5.35
C LEU A 75 -1.05 16.42 -3.96
N LEU A 76 0.05 16.34 -3.21
CA LEU A 76 0.25 17.10 -1.97
C LEU A 76 0.34 18.61 -2.30
N ALA A 77 1.06 19.00 -3.36
CA ALA A 77 1.12 20.40 -3.80
C ALA A 77 -0.26 20.96 -4.19
N PHE A 78 -1.18 20.12 -4.67
CA PHE A 78 -2.57 20.52 -4.99
C PHE A 78 -3.58 20.35 -3.84
N GLY A 79 -3.34 19.48 -2.86
CA GLY A 79 -4.34 19.07 -1.86
C GLY A 79 -4.06 19.50 -0.41
N ILE A 80 -2.80 19.65 0.03
CA ILE A 80 -2.49 20.07 1.41
C ILE A 80 -2.09 21.54 1.53
N ALA A 81 -1.75 22.22 0.42
CA ALA A 81 -1.49 23.65 0.43
C ALA A 81 -2.76 24.49 0.68
N THR A 82 -3.95 23.89 0.63
CA THR A 82 -5.21 24.51 1.08
C THR A 82 -5.57 24.13 2.53
N PHE A 83 -4.84 23.21 3.16
CA PHE A 83 -4.97 22.85 4.58
C PHE A 83 -3.92 23.56 5.45
N SER A 84 -3.47 24.75 5.03
CA SER A 84 -2.67 25.66 5.84
C SER A 84 -3.52 26.86 6.22
N GLY A 85 -4.37 26.68 7.23
CA GLY A 85 -5.09 27.80 7.85
C GLY A 85 -6.35 27.39 8.61
N ASN A 86 -6.23 27.35 9.94
CA ASN A 86 -7.28 27.75 10.89
C ASN A 86 -8.22 26.68 11.47
N TRP A 87 -7.75 25.46 11.76
CA TRP A 87 -8.57 24.46 12.48
C TRP A 87 -8.09 24.15 13.90
N PHE A 88 -6.84 24.49 14.25
CA PHE A 88 -6.33 24.26 15.61
C PHE A 88 -6.72 25.33 16.63
N ASP A 89 -7.25 26.47 16.17
CA ASP A 89 -7.89 27.45 17.05
C ASP A 89 -9.40 27.28 16.99
N ASN A 90 -9.91 26.37 17.83
CA ASN A 90 -11.06 26.60 18.72
C ASN A 90 -11.72 25.26 19.05
N GLY A 91 -11.72 24.93 20.33
CA GLY A 91 -12.07 23.60 20.83
C GLY A 91 -13.50 23.17 20.49
N ARG A 92 -13.61 21.98 19.89
CA ARG A 92 -14.73 21.08 20.13
C ARG A 92 -14.28 19.65 19.78
N SER A 93 -14.13 18.82 20.80
CA SER A 93 -13.95 17.38 20.61
C SER A 93 -15.18 16.83 19.88
N ASN A 94 -15.00 16.34 18.65
CA ASN A 94 -15.98 15.46 18.03
C ASN A 94 -15.30 14.11 17.80
N ASP A 95 -15.86 13.11 18.46
CA ASP A 95 -15.44 11.71 18.59
C ASP A 95 -15.38 10.93 17.26
N GLU A 96 -15.67 11.58 16.12
CA GLU A 96 -15.73 10.94 14.81
C GLU A 96 -14.36 10.87 14.10
N THR A 97 -13.37 11.66 14.51
CA THR A 97 -12.04 11.65 13.87
C THR A 97 -11.21 10.42 14.21
N LYS A 98 -11.58 9.65 15.25
CA LYS A 98 -10.87 8.42 15.63
C LYS A 98 -11.07 7.26 14.65
N ARG A 99 -12.12 7.28 13.82
CA ARG A 99 -12.43 6.15 12.94
C ARG A 99 -11.56 6.07 11.67
N TYR A 100 -10.88 7.17 11.32
CA TYR A 100 -10.01 7.21 10.14
C TYR A 100 -8.55 6.85 10.45
N ALA A 101 -8.16 6.82 11.73
CA ALA A 101 -6.79 6.49 12.14
C ALA A 101 -6.56 4.98 12.36
N GLU A 102 -7.60 4.13 12.29
CA GLU A 102 -7.48 2.67 12.42
C GLU A 102 -7.39 1.92 11.08
N VAL A 103 -7.40 2.64 9.94
CA VAL A 103 -7.40 2.04 8.60
C VAL A 103 -6.20 2.50 7.74
N VAL A 104 -5.18 3.08 8.36
CA VAL A 104 -3.88 3.33 7.70
C VAL A 104 -2.78 2.69 8.52
#